data_AF-A0A380E226-F1
#
_entry.id   AF-A0A380E226-F1
#
_cell.length_a   1.000
_cell.length_b   1.000
_cell.length_c   1.000
_cell.angle_alpha   90.00
_cell.angle_beta   90.00
_cell.angle_gamma   90.00
#
_symmetry.space_group_name_H-M   'P 1'
#
loop_
_entity.id
_entity.type
_entity.pdbx_description
1 polymer ?
#
loop_
_entity_poly.entity_id
_entity_poly.type
_entity_poly.pdbx_seq_one_letter_code
_entity_poly.pdbx_strand_id
1 'polypeptide(L)'
;MVGLTPRERKQQMKRIRNLEFQYVIASDLASRGIDIEGVSHVINFDVPNDIDFFTHRVGRTGRGNYKGVAITLYSPDEEHNISLIEDRGFVFNTVDIKDGELKEVKAHNQRQARMRKDDHLTNQVKNKVRSKIKNQS
;
A
#
# COMPACT_ATOMS: atom_id res chain seq x y z
N MET A 1 -23.49 4.37 3.59
CA MET A 1 -24.20 5.12 4.67
C MET A 1 -24.87 6.40 4.20
N VAL A 2 -24.45 6.98 3.07
CA VAL A 2 -25.19 8.03 2.36
C VAL A 2 -26.50 7.43 1.83
N GLY A 3 -27.63 8.13 2.01
CA GLY A 3 -28.97 7.66 1.61
C GLY A 3 -29.79 6.97 2.71
N LEU A 4 -29.20 6.65 3.86
CA LEU A 4 -29.93 6.08 5.01
C LEU A 4 -30.46 7.16 5.94
N THR A 5 -31.67 6.95 6.47
CA THR A 5 -32.21 7.78 7.56
C THR A 5 -31.33 7.67 8.82
N PRO A 6 -31.38 8.66 9.73
CA PRO A 6 -30.62 8.60 10.99
C PRO A 6 -30.90 7.32 11.80
N ARG A 7 -32.14 6.83 11.78
CA ARG A 7 -32.54 5.60 12.48
C ARG A 7 -31.90 4.35 11.86
N GLU A 8 -31.98 4.21 10.54
CA GLU A 8 -31.37 3.07 9.83
C GLU A 8 -29.85 3.08 9.98
N ARG A 9 -29.23 4.26 9.92
CA ARG A 9 -27.80 4.45 10.18
C ARG A 9 -27.41 3.92 11.56
N LYS A 10 -28.16 4.29 12.60
CA LYS A 10 -27.92 3.80 13.98
C LYS A 10 -28.07 2.28 14.07
N GLN A 11 -29.06 1.72 13.38
CA GLN A 11 -29.26 0.27 13.35
C GLN A 11 -28.10 -0.46 12.65
N GLN A 12 -27.66 0.00 11.48
CA GLN A 12 -26.53 -0.63 10.78
C GLN A 12 -25.23 -0.51 11.59
N MET A 13 -25.00 0.63 12.23
CA MET A 13 -23.85 0.81 13.14
C MET A 13 -23.86 -0.17 14.31
N LYS A 14 -25.04 -0.46 14.88
CA LYS A 14 -25.17 -1.47 15.94
C LYS A 14 -24.79 -2.86 15.44
N ARG A 15 -25.27 -3.24 14.27
CA ARG A 15 -24.98 -4.55 13.65
C ARG A 15 -23.49 -4.73 13.33
N ILE A 16 -22.84 -3.67 12.82
CA ILE A 16 -21.40 -3.63 12.60
C ILE A 16 -20.63 -3.83 13.91
N ARG A 17 -21.01 -3.14 14.99
CA ARG A 17 -20.37 -3.30 16.31
C ARG A 17 -20.60 -4.68 16.93
N ASN A 18 -21.74 -5.30 16.64
CA ASN A 18 -22.05 -6.66 17.05
C ASN A 18 -21.35 -7.74 16.20
N LEU A 19 -20.46 -7.35 15.28
CA LEU A 19 -19.75 -8.25 14.37
C LEU A 19 -20.69 -9.12 13.49
N GLU A 20 -21.89 -8.61 13.18
CA GLU A 20 -22.85 -9.31 12.32
C GLU A 20 -22.44 -9.34 10.84
N PHE A 21 -21.40 -8.59 10.47
CA PHE A 21 -20.85 -8.56 9.12
C PHE A 21 -19.41 -9.07 9.13
N GLN A 22 -19.10 -9.96 8.20
CA GLN A 22 -17.73 -10.45 8.00
C GLN A 22 -16.83 -9.39 7.35
N TYR A 23 -17.40 -8.54 6.50
CA TYR A 23 -16.67 -7.51 5.77
C TYR A 23 -17.39 -6.16 5.85
N VAL A 24 -16.61 -5.09 6.02
CA VAL A 24 -17.10 -3.71 6.00
C VAL A 24 -16.22 -2.90 5.06
N ILE A 25 -16.84 -2.28 4.06
CA ILE A 25 -16.17 -1.38 3.11
C ILE A 25 -16.55 0.05 3.49
N ALA A 26 -15.54 0.91 3.68
CA ALA A 26 -15.73 2.30 4.05
C ALA A 26 -14.66 3.19 3.41
N SER A 27 -15.03 4.43 3.09
CA SER A 27 -14.07 5.50 2.81
C SER A 27 -13.62 6.17 4.12
N ASP A 28 -12.57 6.98 4.08
CA ASP A 28 -12.06 7.70 5.26
C ASP A 28 -13.12 8.58 5.94
N LEU A 29 -14.00 9.20 5.15
CA LEU A 29 -15.08 10.00 5.69
C LEU A 29 -16.13 9.13 6.39
N ALA A 30 -16.44 7.97 5.81
CA ALA A 30 -17.44 7.05 6.33
C ALA A 30 -16.96 6.26 7.55
N SER A 31 -15.64 6.05 7.69
CA SER A 31 -15.03 5.28 8.78
C SER A 31 -14.89 6.06 10.09
N ARG A 32 -14.98 7.40 10.05
CA ARG A 32 -14.96 8.24 11.26
C ARG A 32 -16.16 7.90 12.17
N GLY A 33 -15.87 7.56 13.42
CA GLY A 33 -16.88 7.15 14.41
C GLY A 33 -17.29 5.67 14.33
N ILE A 34 -16.71 4.92 13.38
CA ILE A 34 -16.79 3.46 13.33
C ILE A 34 -15.65 2.91 14.19
N ASP A 35 -15.98 2.60 15.45
CA ASP A 35 -15.12 1.84 16.36
C ASP A 35 -15.63 0.40 16.40
N ILE A 36 -14.79 -0.52 15.91
CA ILE A 36 -15.05 -1.95 15.86
C ILE A 36 -13.89 -2.61 16.58
N GLU A 37 -14.19 -3.28 17.69
CA GLU A 37 -13.20 -4.06 18.42
C GLU A 37 -12.96 -5.39 17.69
N GLY A 38 -11.72 -5.88 17.68
CA GLY A 38 -11.41 -7.19 17.13
C GLY A 38 -11.29 -7.27 15.61
N VAL A 39 -11.08 -6.16 14.90
CA VAL A 39 -10.76 -6.21 13.46
C VAL A 39 -9.45 -6.95 13.27
N SER A 40 -9.49 -8.10 12.61
CA SER A 40 -8.32 -8.95 12.36
C SER A 40 -7.49 -8.47 11.17
N HIS A 41 -8.14 -7.89 10.16
CA HIS A 41 -7.52 -7.48 8.92
C HIS A 41 -8.02 -6.10 8.50
N VAL A 42 -7.10 -5.24 8.08
CA VAL A 42 -7.39 -3.99 7.38
C VAL A 42 -6.81 -4.10 5.99
N ILE A 43 -7.63 -3.85 4.96
CA ILE A 43 -7.19 -3.84 3.57
C ILE A 43 -7.38 -2.42 3.03
N ASN A 44 -6.27 -1.74 2.73
CA ASN A 44 -6.28 -0.49 2.00
C ASN A 44 -6.33 -0.79 0.50
N PHE A 45 -7.34 -0.26 -0.17
CA PHE A 45 -7.48 -0.41 -1.63
C PHE A 45 -6.56 0.53 -2.41
N ASP A 46 -6.22 1.66 -1.80
CA ASP A 46 -5.40 2.75 -2.30
C ASP A 46 -4.38 3.18 -1.23
N VAL A 47 -3.27 3.77 -1.65
CA VAL A 47 -2.33 4.37 -0.71
C VAL A 47 -2.81 5.77 -0.36
N PRO A 48 -3.14 6.06 0.91
CA PRO A 48 -3.57 7.40 1.28
C PRO A 48 -2.45 8.41 1.04
N ASN A 49 -2.81 9.58 0.48
CA ASN A 49 -1.86 10.66 0.18
C ASN A 49 -1.20 11.26 1.44
N ASP A 50 -1.85 11.12 2.59
CA ASP A 50 -1.34 11.60 3.86
C ASP A 50 -1.19 10.41 4.83
N ILE A 51 0.02 10.30 5.38
CA ILE A 51 0.44 9.22 6.26
C ILE A 51 -0.35 9.16 7.57
N ASP A 52 -0.89 10.28 8.04
CA ASP A 52 -1.72 10.28 9.24
C ASP A 52 -3.01 9.49 8.98
N PHE A 53 -3.57 9.55 7.76
CA PHE A 53 -4.69 8.68 7.38
C PHE A 53 -4.27 7.22 7.33
N PHE A 54 -3.08 6.90 6.79
CA PHE A 54 -2.56 5.52 6.80
C PHE A 54 -2.55 4.96 8.22
N THR A 55 -1.96 5.70 9.16
CA THR A 55 -1.86 5.32 10.57
C THR A 55 -3.25 5.12 11.19
N HIS A 56 -4.20 6.01 10.91
CA HIS A 56 -5.58 5.88 11.40
C HIS A 56 -6.34 4.68 10.80
N ARG A 57 -6.06 4.31 9.55
CA ARG A 57 -6.65 3.13 8.88
C ARG A 57 -6.10 1.84 9.51
N VAL A 58 -4.78 1.68 9.57
CA VAL A 58 -4.16 0.46 10.12
C VAL A 58 -4.36 0.32 11.63
N GLY A 59 -4.51 1.44 12.35
CA GLY A 59 -4.85 1.46 13.78
C GLY A 59 -6.23 0.89 14.13
N ARG A 60 -7.03 0.46 13.13
CA ARG A 60 -8.27 -0.29 13.35
C ARG A 60 -8.02 -1.75 13.75
N THR A 61 -6.88 -2.32 13.37
CA THR A 61 -6.46 -3.68 13.75
C THR A 61 -5.33 -3.64 14.79
N GLY A 62 -4.95 -4.80 15.33
CA GLY A 62 -3.80 -4.91 16.23
C GLY A 62 -3.94 -4.19 17.57
N ARG A 63 -5.18 -3.92 18.03
CA ARG A 63 -5.44 -3.22 19.30
C ARG A 63 -5.42 -4.18 20.48
N GLY A 64 -4.81 -3.76 21.59
CA GLY A 64 -4.69 -4.57 22.81
C GLY A 64 -3.77 -5.78 22.61
N ASN A 65 -4.19 -6.96 23.07
CA ASN A 65 -3.43 -8.21 22.90
C ASN A 65 -3.78 -8.98 21.61
N TYR A 66 -4.57 -8.39 20.72
CA TYR A 66 -4.96 -9.03 19.46
C TYR A 66 -3.95 -8.75 18.37
N LYS A 67 -3.54 -9.80 17.64
CA LYS A 67 -2.74 -9.66 16.41
C LYS A 67 -3.62 -9.09 15.29
N GLY A 68 -3.00 -8.32 14.41
CA GLY A 68 -3.66 -7.70 13.27
C GLY A 68 -2.79 -7.73 12.03
N VAL A 69 -3.42 -7.77 10.86
CA VAL A 69 -2.72 -7.70 9.57
C VAL A 69 -3.26 -6.50 8.78
N ALA A 70 -2.34 -5.64 8.33
CA ALA A 70 -2.66 -4.57 7.40
C ALA A 70 -2.09 -4.92 6.02
N ILE A 71 -2.96 -4.92 5.01
CA ILE A 71 -2.60 -5.17 3.60
C ILE A 71 -2.88 -3.89 2.84
N THR A 72 -1.93 -3.43 2.05
CA THR A 72 -2.10 -2.26 1.20
C THR A 72 -1.89 -2.67 -0.24
N LEU A 73 -2.93 -2.51 -1.04
CA LEU A 73 -2.83 -2.59 -2.49
C LEU A 73 -2.32 -1.25 -2.99
N TYR A 74 -1.33 -1.29 -3.87
CA TYR A 74 -0.78 -0.07 -4.46
C TYR A 74 -0.38 -0.32 -5.92
N SER A 75 -0.45 0.73 -6.73
CA SER A 75 0.05 0.74 -8.10
C SER A 75 1.45 1.36 -8.17
N PRO A 76 2.24 1.11 -9.24
CA PRO A 76 3.61 1.63 -9.35
C PRO A 76 3.73 3.16 -9.23
N ASP A 77 2.69 3.91 -9.57
CA ASP A 77 2.63 5.37 -9.44
C ASP A 77 2.49 5.86 -7.98
N GLU A 78 2.04 5.01 -7.06
CA GLU A 78 1.90 5.31 -5.62
C GLU A 78 3.16 4.96 -4.81
N GLU A 79 4.23 4.49 -5.45
CA GLU A 79 5.44 4.02 -4.78
C GLU A 79 6.16 5.11 -3.96
N HIS A 80 6.04 6.36 -4.39
CA HIS A 80 6.53 7.48 -3.59
C HIS A 80 5.84 7.55 -2.22
N ASN A 81 4.51 7.36 -2.19
CA ASN A 81 3.73 7.36 -0.96
C ASN A 81 4.09 6.18 -0.05
N ILE A 82 4.34 5.00 -0.64
CA ILE A 82 4.85 3.83 0.11
C ILE A 82 6.19 4.15 0.77
N SER A 83 7.11 4.79 0.05
CA SER A 83 8.43 5.16 0.58
C SER A 83 8.32 6.12 1.77
N LEU A 84 7.41 7.10 1.70
CA LEU A 84 7.13 8.02 2.81
C LEU A 84 6.58 7.31 4.05
N ILE A 85 5.78 6.26 3.85
CA ILE A 85 5.26 5.43 4.94
C ILE A 85 6.38 4.59 5.56
N GLU A 86 7.28 4.02 4.75
CA GLU A 86 8.45 3.28 5.23
C GLU A 86 9.43 4.14 6.04
N ASP A 87 9.70 5.37 5.58
CA ASP A 87 10.57 6.34 6.26
C ASP A 87 10.10 6.67 7.69
N ARG A 88 8.82 6.45 7.97
CA ARG A 88 8.19 6.67 9.28
C ARG A 88 8.24 5.45 10.19
N GLY A 89 8.85 4.36 9.74
CA GLY A 89 9.12 3.17 10.53
C GLY A 89 8.15 2.01 10.30
N PHE A 90 7.23 2.14 9.34
CA PHE A 90 6.44 1.00 8.89
C PHE A 90 7.30 0.08 8.00
N VAL A 91 7.14 -1.23 8.16
CA VAL A 91 7.86 -2.22 7.34
C VAL A 91 6.84 -3.02 6.55
N PHE A 92 7.01 -3.06 5.24
CA PHE A 92 6.17 -3.85 4.35
C PHE A 92 6.90 -5.08 3.84
N ASN A 93 6.17 -6.20 3.77
CA ASN A 93 6.58 -7.34 2.97
C ASN A 93 5.94 -7.14 1.58
N THR A 94 6.75 -6.76 0.59
CA THR A 94 6.23 -6.54 -0.77
C THR A 94 5.92 -7.87 -1.44
N VAL A 95 4.67 -8.05 -1.85
CA VAL A 95 4.19 -9.23 -2.57
C VAL A 95 3.64 -8.82 -3.92
N ASP A 96 3.82 -9.68 -4.90
CA ASP A 96 3.31 -9.50 -6.27
C ASP A 96 2.61 -10.80 -6.71
N ILE A 97 1.61 -10.68 -7.59
CA ILE A 97 0.88 -11.84 -8.09
C ILE A 97 1.59 -12.36 -9.32
N LYS A 98 2.18 -13.55 -9.24
CA LYS A 98 2.84 -14.24 -10.34
C LYS A 98 2.27 -15.63 -10.48
N ASP A 99 1.79 -15.97 -11.68
CA ASP A 99 1.18 -17.27 -11.98
C ASP A 99 -0.05 -17.58 -11.10
N GLY A 100 -0.76 -16.54 -10.63
CA GLY A 100 -1.90 -16.68 -9.71
C GLY A 100 -1.54 -16.84 -8.23
N GLU A 101 -0.25 -16.80 -7.89
CA GLU A 101 0.23 -16.92 -6.51
C GLU A 101 0.86 -15.61 -6.02
N LEU A 102 0.67 -15.31 -4.73
CA LEU A 102 1.38 -14.22 -4.07
C LEU A 102 2.83 -14.66 -3.84
N LYS A 103 3.77 -14.02 -4.52
CA LYS A 103 5.21 -14.24 -4.36
C LYS A 103 5.86 -12.99 -3.79
N GLU A 104 6.73 -13.17 -2.80
CA GLU A 104 7.52 -12.08 -2.26
C GLU A 104 8.46 -11.53 -3.33
N VAL A 105 8.50 -10.21 -3.45
CA VAL A 105 9.34 -9.52 -4.42
C VAL A 105 10.14 -8.42 -3.75
N LYS A 106 11.26 -8.05 -4.36
CA LYS A 106 11.97 -6.83 -3.97
C LYS A 106 11.11 -5.62 -4.32
N ALA A 107 11.08 -4.62 -3.43
CA ALA A 107 10.44 -3.33 -3.64
C ALA A 107 10.79 -2.76 -5.03
N HIS A 108 9.80 -2.16 -5.71
CA HIS A 108 9.92 -1.74 -7.10
C HIS A 108 10.99 -0.66 -7.31
N ASN A 109 11.26 0.17 -6.29
CA ASN A 109 12.34 1.15 -6.22
C ASN A 109 13.72 0.50 -6.45
N GLN A 110 13.95 -0.72 -5.94
CA GLN A 110 15.19 -1.44 -6.20
C GLN A 110 15.30 -1.95 -7.64
N ARG A 111 14.17 -2.24 -8.31
CA ARG A 111 14.17 -2.60 -9.74
C ARG A 111 14.48 -1.40 -10.62
N GLN A 112 13.84 -0.25 -10.40
CA GLN A 112 14.12 0.96 -11.18
C GLN A 112 15.54 1.51 -10.96
N ALA A 113 16.05 1.51 -9.73
CA ALA A 113 17.42 1.92 -9.45
C ALA A 113 18.46 1.03 -10.16
N ARG A 114 18.18 -0.27 -10.29
CA ARG A 114 19.00 -1.20 -11.09
C ARG A 114 18.91 -0.89 -12.59
N MET A 115 17.70 -0.72 -13.14
CA MET A 115 17.51 -0.42 -14.56
C MET A 115 18.18 0.90 -14.98
N ARG A 116 18.02 1.98 -14.19
CA ARG A 116 18.68 3.27 -14.47
C ARG A 116 20.21 3.18 -14.46
N LYS A 117 20.78 2.32 -13.60
CA LYS A 117 22.22 2.11 -13.48
C LYS A 117 22.76 1.32 -14.68
N ASP A 118 22.03 0.30 -15.13
CA ASP A 118 22.35 -0.49 -16.32
C ASP A 118 22.30 0.37 -17.60
N ASP A 119 21.31 1.26 -17.72
CA ASP A 119 21.21 2.19 -18.86
C ASP A 119 22.39 3.17 -18.92
N HIS A 120 22.79 3.74 -17.78
CA HIS A 120 23.94 4.65 -17.74
C HIS A 120 25.24 3.94 -18.12
N LEU A 121 25.49 2.74 -17.59
CA LEU A 121 26.68 1.95 -17.92
C LEU A 121 26.69 1.54 -19.40
N THR A 122 25.55 1.08 -19.92
CA THR A 122 25.39 0.67 -21.32
C THR A 122 25.65 1.84 -22.27
N ASN A 123 25.14 3.03 -21.94
CA ASN A 123 25.37 4.25 -22.72
C ASN A 123 26.83 4.70 -22.65
N GLN A 124 27.47 4.60 -21.48
CA GLN A 124 28.88 4.95 -21.31
C GLN A 124 29.80 4.01 -22.11
N VAL A 125 29.50 2.71 -22.12
CA VAL A 125 30.22 1.70 -22.92
C VAL A 125 30.02 1.95 -24.42
N LYS A 126 28.77 2.20 -24.88
CA LYS A 126 28.49 2.56 -26.28
C LYS A 126 29.29 3.77 -26.75
N ASN A 127 29.35 4.82 -25.94
CA ASN A 127 30.07 6.05 -26.28
C ASN A 127 31.59 5.82 -26.37
N LYS A 128 32.15 4.99 -25.47
CA LYS A 128 33.58 4.66 -25.46
C LYS A 128 34.00 3.78 -26.64
N VAL A 129 33.13 2.88 -27.11
CA VAL A 129 33.38 2.08 -28.33
C VAL A 129 33.34 2.98 -29.56
N ARG A 130 32.35 3.88 -29.67
CA ARG A 130 32.25 4.83 -30.80
C ARG A 130 33.44 5.77 -30.91
N SER A 131 33.96 6.30 -29.80
CA SER A 131 35.13 7.18 -29.82
C SER A 131 36.41 6.44 -30.22
N LYS A 132 36.53 5.15 -29.87
CA LYS A 132 37.70 4.34 -30.23
C LYS A 132 37.75 4.00 -31.72
N ILE A 133 36.59 3.77 -32.35
CA ILE A 133 36.47 3.52 -33.80
C ILE A 133 36.84 4.78 -34.61
N LYS A 134 36.48 5.97 -34.12
CA LYS A 134 36.75 7.25 -34.80
C LYS A 134 38.23 7.66 -34.78
N ASN A 135 39.03 7.12 -33.86
CA ASN A 135 40.47 7.42 -33.75
C ASN A 135 41.37 6.40 -34.48
N GLN A 136 40.79 5.43 -35.20
CA GLN A 136 41.51 4.42 -35.99
C GLN A 136 41.22 4.53 -37.50
N SER A 137 40.61 5.63 -37.96
CA SER A 137 40.34 5.95 -39.37
C SER A 137 41.06 7.22 -39.79
#